data_AF-A0A4Y2VDH7-F1
#
_entry.id   AF-A0A4Y2VDH7-F1
#
_cell.length_a   1.000
_cell.length_b   1.000
_cell.length_c   1.000
_cell.angle_alpha   90.00
_cell.angle_beta   90.00
_cell.angle_gamma   90.00
#
_symmetry.space_group_name_H-M   'P 1'
#
loop_
_entity.id
_entity.type
_entity.pdbx_description
1 polymer ?
#
loop_
_entity_poly.entity_id
_entity_poly.type
_entity_poly.pdbx_seq_one_letter_code
_entity_poly.pdbx_strand_id
1 'polypeptide(L)'
;MEGSVRFDDVVRERLRNRKCKKKPADCEGLVVALTLYPSQTPYPNKPKRTSPVMEVTLRRPEDGAPLSVSNVPNAIKVALSHKGNSTEAQEKGILYRCSFWDAGLKEWSEVGIVTYGVDGDVMRCWSSHLTAFAVIETYGGE
;
A
#
# COMPACT_ATOMS: atom_id res chain seq x y z
N MET A 1 -4.84 -4.15 -15.61
CA MET A 1 -4.77 -3.43 -14.32
C MET A 1 -4.27 -4.44 -13.31
N GLU A 2 -3.17 -4.12 -12.66
CA GLU A 2 -2.46 -5.03 -11.76
C GLU A 2 -2.10 -4.33 -10.45
N GLY A 3 -1.96 -5.13 -9.41
CA GLY A 3 -1.50 -4.72 -8.10
C GLY A 3 -0.70 -5.86 -7.49
N SER A 4 0.46 -5.57 -6.93
CA SER A 4 1.27 -6.55 -6.22
C SER A 4 1.86 -5.97 -4.95
N VAL A 5 2.08 -6.84 -3.98
CA VAL A 5 2.72 -6.52 -2.71
C VAL A 5 3.80 -7.56 -2.42
N ARG A 6 4.95 -7.09 -1.93
CA ARG A 6 6.04 -7.93 -1.44
C ARG A 6 6.48 -7.44 -0.07
N PHE A 7 6.80 -8.39 0.78
CA PHE A 7 7.25 -8.15 2.15
C PHE A 7 8.72 -8.50 2.25
N ASP A 8 9.52 -7.57 2.77
CA ASP A 8 10.92 -7.80 3.10
C ASP A 8 11.06 -8.68 4.35
N ASP A 9 12.26 -9.21 4.54
CA ASP A 9 12.51 -10.24 5.56
C ASP A 9 12.25 -9.74 6.98
N VAL A 10 12.48 -8.45 7.27
CA VAL A 10 12.15 -7.84 8.57
C VAL A 10 10.66 -7.98 8.91
N VAL A 11 9.76 -7.82 7.93
CA VAL A 11 8.32 -8.03 8.15
C VAL A 11 8.02 -9.50 8.38
N ARG A 12 8.63 -10.38 7.57
CA ARG A 12 8.43 -11.83 7.68
C ARG A 12 8.91 -12.35 9.04
N GLU A 13 10.06 -11.92 9.51
CA GLU A 13 10.62 -12.26 10.82
C GLU A 13 9.74 -11.77 11.96
N ARG A 14 9.28 -10.50 11.91
CA ARG A 14 8.37 -9.95 12.93
C ARG A 14 7.08 -10.74 13.02
N LEU A 15 6.54 -11.17 11.88
CA LEU A 15 5.31 -11.95 11.82
C LEU A 15 5.50 -13.42 12.20
N ARG A 16 6.70 -13.98 12.00
CA ARG A 16 7.08 -15.32 12.50
C ARG A 16 7.25 -15.33 14.02
N ASN A 17 7.83 -14.28 14.58
CA ASN A 17 8.09 -14.15 16.02
C ASN A 17 6.89 -13.59 16.80
N ARG A 18 5.69 -13.58 16.21
CA ARG A 18 4.47 -13.08 16.86
C ARG A 18 4.07 -13.98 18.03
N LYS A 19 3.44 -13.40 19.05
CA LYS A 19 2.80 -14.19 20.12
C LYS A 19 1.52 -14.83 19.59
N CYS A 20 1.53 -16.14 19.38
CA CYS A 20 0.32 -16.91 19.06
C CYS A 20 -0.44 -17.30 20.34
N LYS A 21 -1.77 -17.44 20.23
CA LYS A 21 -2.64 -17.87 21.35
C LYS A 21 -2.39 -19.35 21.71
N LYS A 22 -2.03 -20.16 20.72
CA LYS A 22 -1.42 -21.49 20.90
C LYS A 22 0.10 -21.30 20.88
N LYS A 23 0.87 -22.28 21.39
CA LYS A 23 2.29 -22.13 21.75
C LYS A 23 3.08 -21.38 20.66
N PRO A 24 4.15 -20.63 20.99
CA PRO A 24 4.93 -19.88 20.00
C PRO A 24 5.43 -20.69 18.79
N ALA A 25 5.58 -22.02 18.95
CA ALA A 25 5.93 -22.96 17.88
C ALA A 25 4.78 -23.27 16.89
N ASP A 26 3.54 -22.90 17.23
CA ASP A 26 2.32 -23.23 16.48
C ASP A 26 1.80 -22.04 15.64
N CYS A 27 2.62 -21.01 15.39
CA CYS A 27 2.25 -19.94 14.48
C CYS A 27 2.22 -20.45 13.03
N GLU A 28 1.17 -21.19 12.68
CA GLU A 28 0.94 -21.68 11.33
C GLU A 28 0.71 -20.50 10.40
N GLY A 29 1.67 -20.25 9.49
CA GLY A 29 1.51 -19.38 8.33
C GLY A 29 1.01 -17.95 8.59
N LEU A 30 0.61 -17.30 7.50
CA LEU A 30 -0.01 -15.97 7.44
C LEU A 30 -0.95 -15.97 6.25
N VAL A 31 -2.13 -15.36 6.39
CA VAL A 31 -3.00 -15.07 5.24
C VAL A 31 -2.71 -13.65 4.77
N VAL A 32 -2.28 -13.52 3.52
CA VAL A 32 -2.20 -12.22 2.83
C VAL A 32 -3.47 -12.08 2.00
N ALA A 33 -4.33 -11.14 2.38
CA ALA A 33 -5.52 -10.80 1.61
C ALA A 33 -5.26 -9.48 0.86
N LEU A 34 -5.39 -9.54 -0.47
CA LEU A 34 -5.25 -8.40 -1.36
C LEU A 34 -6.58 -8.19 -2.09
N THR A 35 -7.15 -7.00 -1.92
CA THR A 35 -8.38 -6.59 -2.61
C THR A 35 -8.04 -5.45 -3.56
N LEU A 36 -8.35 -5.61 -4.85
CA LEU A 36 -8.10 -4.60 -5.87
C LEU A 36 -9.43 -4.00 -6.33
N TYR A 37 -9.63 -2.71 -6.08
CA TYR A 37 -10.80 -1.95 -6.49
C TYR A 37 -10.50 -1.13 -7.75
N PRO A 38 -10.98 -1.54 -8.94
CA PRO A 38 -10.62 -0.89 -10.20
C PRO A 38 -11.27 0.49 -10.39
N SER A 39 -12.50 0.69 -9.90
CA SER A 39 -13.27 1.92 -10.08
C SER A 39 -14.23 2.18 -8.92
N GLN A 40 -15.07 1.21 -8.57
CA GLN A 40 -15.95 1.26 -7.40
C GLN A 40 -15.17 0.86 -6.16
N THR A 41 -15.10 1.77 -5.20
CA THR A 41 -14.26 1.62 -4.00
C THR A 41 -14.89 2.37 -2.83
N PRO A 42 -14.70 1.88 -1.59
CA PRO A 42 -15.19 2.59 -0.40
C PRO A 42 -14.41 3.88 -0.11
N TYR A 43 -13.29 4.13 -0.79
CA TYR A 43 -12.45 5.31 -0.54
C TYR A 43 -12.79 6.48 -1.47
N PRO A 44 -12.75 7.73 -0.99
CA PRO A 44 -13.07 8.89 -1.81
C PRO A 44 -12.08 9.05 -2.96
N ASN A 45 -12.58 9.60 -4.06
CA ASN A 45 -11.81 9.84 -5.27
C ASN A 45 -11.16 11.25 -5.31
N LYS A 46 -11.14 11.95 -4.17
CA LYS A 46 -10.53 13.27 -3.99
C LYS A 46 -9.40 13.14 -2.96
N PRO A 47 -8.19 13.68 -3.22
CA PRO A 47 -7.68 14.20 -4.50
C PRO A 47 -7.71 13.18 -5.65
N LYS A 48 -7.51 13.65 -6.89
CA LYS A 48 -7.71 12.85 -8.12
C LYS A 48 -6.83 11.60 -8.10
N ARG A 49 -7.47 10.43 -8.07
CA ARG A 49 -6.83 9.14 -8.14
C ARG A 49 -6.64 8.70 -9.59
N THR A 50 -5.49 8.10 -9.87
CA THR A 50 -5.08 7.65 -11.21
C THR A 50 -4.78 6.15 -11.28
N SER A 51 -4.93 5.43 -10.17
CA SER A 51 -4.81 3.97 -10.06
C SER A 51 -6.11 3.33 -9.52
N PRO A 52 -6.25 1.99 -9.55
CA PRO A 52 -7.10 1.29 -8.61
C PRO A 52 -6.71 1.61 -7.16
N VAL A 53 -7.61 1.30 -6.23
CA VAL A 53 -7.22 1.17 -4.82
C VAL A 53 -6.86 -0.29 -4.55
N MET A 54 -5.69 -0.53 -3.95
CA MET A 54 -5.29 -1.85 -3.48
C MET A 54 -5.25 -1.87 -1.97
N GLU A 55 -6.17 -2.63 -1.38
CA GLU A 55 -6.20 -2.89 0.05
C GLU A 55 -5.44 -4.18 0.36
N VAL A 56 -4.44 -4.06 1.24
CA VAL A 56 -3.65 -5.22 1.68
C VAL A 56 -3.84 -5.39 3.17
N THR A 57 -4.35 -6.57 3.55
CA THR A 57 -4.50 -6.95 4.96
C THR A 57 -3.77 -8.25 5.24
N LEU A 58 -3.17 -8.34 6.42
CA LEU A 58 -2.66 -9.59 6.96
C LEU A 58 -3.66 -10.12 7.97
N ARG A 59 -3.90 -11.42 7.95
CA ARG A 59 -4.80 -12.08 8.88
C ARG A 59 -4.15 -13.30 9.49
N ARG A 60 -4.50 -13.56 10.75
CA ARG A 60 -4.16 -14.80 11.43
C ARG A 60 -4.92 -15.95 10.80
N PRO A 61 -4.26 -17.04 10.38
CA PRO A 61 -4.97 -18.21 9.87
C PRO A 61 -5.91 -18.84 10.91
N GLU A 62 -5.59 -18.69 12.20
CA GLU A 62 -6.28 -19.41 13.27
C GLU A 62 -7.69 -18.85 13.59
N ASP A 63 -7.86 -17.52 13.52
CA ASP A 63 -9.13 -16.85 13.87
C ASP A 63 -9.53 -15.72 12.90
N GLY A 64 -8.80 -15.55 11.79
CA GLY A 64 -9.06 -14.52 10.79
C GLY A 64 -8.80 -13.09 11.26
N ALA A 65 -8.35 -12.89 12.50
CA ALA A 65 -8.16 -11.57 13.05
C ALA A 65 -7.06 -10.80 12.31
N PRO A 66 -7.22 -9.48 12.11
CA PRO A 66 -6.24 -8.67 11.41
C PRO A 66 -4.92 -8.62 12.19
N LEU A 67 -3.82 -8.63 11.44
CA LEU A 67 -2.47 -8.36 11.92
C LEU A 67 -2.03 -7.01 11.37
N SER A 68 -1.68 -6.10 12.27
CA SER A 68 -1.09 -4.83 11.90
C SER A 68 0.42 -4.99 11.71
N VAL A 69 0.92 -4.41 10.62
CA VAL A 69 2.34 -4.17 10.41
C VAL A 69 2.48 -2.67 10.28
N SER A 70 3.32 -2.09 11.15
CA SER A 70 3.63 -0.66 11.18
C SER A 70 5.04 -0.46 11.70
N ASN A 71 5.60 0.74 11.47
CA ASN A 71 6.94 1.13 11.92
C ASN A 71 8.05 0.19 11.41
N VAL A 72 7.92 -0.31 10.17
CA VAL A 72 8.95 -1.11 9.47
C VAL A 72 9.41 -0.38 8.21
N PRO A 73 10.36 0.57 8.32
CA PRO A 73 10.71 1.46 7.21
C PRO A 73 11.01 0.68 5.93
N ASN A 74 10.36 1.08 4.83
CA ASN A 74 10.62 0.57 3.48
C ASN A 74 10.42 -0.94 3.26
N ALA A 75 9.79 -1.64 4.21
CA ALA A 75 9.76 -3.09 4.23
C ALA A 75 8.58 -3.71 3.47
N ILE A 76 7.62 -2.90 3.03
CA ILE A 76 6.46 -3.33 2.24
C ILE A 76 6.57 -2.69 0.86
N LYS A 77 6.81 -3.50 -0.16
CA LYS A 77 6.98 -3.05 -1.55
C LYS A 77 5.67 -3.23 -2.29
N VAL A 78 5.10 -2.12 -2.75
CA VAL A 78 3.83 -2.04 -3.47
C VAL A 78 4.10 -1.67 -4.92
N ALA A 79 3.44 -2.34 -5.85
CA ALA A 79 3.38 -1.93 -7.26
C ALA A 79 1.94 -1.92 -7.73
N LEU A 80 1.54 -0.84 -8.41
CA LEU A 80 0.16 -0.58 -8.83
C LEU A 80 0.13 -0.04 -10.25
N SER A 81 -0.77 -0.56 -11.09
CA SER A 81 -1.06 0.10 -12.36
C SER A 81 -1.52 1.54 -12.13
N HIS A 82 -1.09 2.44 -13.00
CA HIS A 82 -1.43 3.85 -12.98
C HIS A 82 -1.75 4.32 -14.39
N LYS A 83 -2.77 5.18 -14.52
CA LYS A 83 -3.12 5.86 -15.76
C LYS A 83 -2.80 7.33 -15.63
N GLY A 84 -1.61 7.70 -16.06
CA GLY A 84 -1.16 9.08 -16.17
C GLY A 84 0.10 9.15 -17.03
N ASN A 85 0.15 10.14 -17.90
CA ASN A 85 1.32 10.36 -18.75
C ASN A 85 2.37 11.11 -17.93
N SER A 86 3.24 10.39 -17.24
CA SER A 86 4.20 10.99 -16.30
C SER A 86 5.10 12.04 -16.97
N THR A 87 5.44 11.87 -18.25
CA THR A 87 6.34 12.79 -18.97
C THR A 87 5.68 14.15 -19.23
N GLU A 88 4.50 14.17 -19.86
CA GLU A 88 3.76 15.41 -20.13
C GLU A 88 3.15 16.05 -18.88
N ALA A 89 2.80 15.23 -17.88
CA ALA A 89 2.25 15.71 -16.62
C ALA A 89 3.32 16.46 -15.81
N GLN A 90 4.56 15.95 -15.77
CA GLN A 90 5.67 16.59 -15.07
C GLN A 90 6.01 17.98 -15.64
N GLU A 91 5.95 18.15 -16.96
CA GLU A 91 6.15 19.45 -17.62
C GLU A 91 5.11 20.51 -17.17
N LYS A 92 3.93 20.05 -16.74
CA LYS A 92 2.84 20.90 -16.23
C LYS A 92 2.86 21.03 -14.69
N GLY A 93 3.93 20.57 -14.05
CA GLY A 93 4.06 20.56 -12.59
C GLY A 93 3.18 19.50 -11.90
N ILE A 94 2.64 18.52 -12.63
CA ILE A 94 1.84 17.45 -12.04
C ILE A 94 2.77 16.30 -11.67
N LEU A 95 2.65 15.85 -10.43
CA LEU A 95 3.37 14.70 -9.88
C LEU A 95 2.37 13.58 -9.56
N TYR A 96 2.84 12.34 -9.70
CA TYR A 96 2.07 11.17 -9.27
C TYR A 96 2.78 10.53 -8.09
N ARG A 97 2.08 10.45 -6.97
CA ARG A 97 2.61 9.94 -5.70
C ARG A 97 1.80 8.76 -5.24
N CYS A 98 2.45 7.74 -4.69
CA CYS A 98 1.72 6.76 -3.91
C CYS A 98 1.28 7.38 -2.60
N SER A 99 0.05 7.08 -2.24
CA SER A 99 -0.55 7.46 -0.99
C SER A 99 -1.26 6.27 -0.37
N PHE A 100 -1.43 6.37 0.92
CA PHE A 100 -2.19 5.42 1.71
C PHE A 100 -3.44 6.10 2.28
N TRP A 101 -4.49 5.34 2.52
CA TRP A 101 -5.69 5.88 3.18
C TRP A 101 -5.46 5.96 4.69
N ASP A 102 -5.39 7.19 5.21
CA ASP A 102 -5.41 7.45 6.64
C ASP A 102 -6.87 7.51 7.10
N ALA A 103 -7.32 6.46 7.78
CA ALA A 103 -8.68 6.39 8.29
C ALA A 103 -8.96 7.37 9.44
N GLY A 104 -7.94 7.80 10.18
CA GLY A 104 -8.05 8.74 11.28
C GLY A 104 -8.29 10.17 10.79
N LEU A 105 -7.52 10.57 9.78
CA LEU A 105 -7.63 11.89 9.14
C LEU A 105 -8.65 11.91 7.99
N LYS A 106 -9.09 10.74 7.53
CA LYS A 106 -9.99 10.54 6.38
C LYS A 106 -9.43 11.20 5.11
N GLU A 107 -8.15 10.98 4.86
CA GLU A 107 -7.45 11.52 3.70
C GLU A 107 -6.41 10.55 3.13
N TRP A 108 -5.97 10.85 1.91
CA TRP A 108 -4.84 10.16 1.29
C TRP A 108 -3.54 10.83 1.74
N SER A 109 -2.65 10.07 2.36
CA SER A 109 -1.39 10.57 2.94
C SER A 109 -0.17 9.89 2.32
N GLU A 110 0.96 10.60 2.28
CA GLU A 110 2.26 10.08 1.85
C GLU A 110 3.16 9.69 3.04
N VAL A 111 2.69 9.87 4.29
CA VAL A 111 3.51 9.63 5.49
C VAL A 111 3.96 8.18 5.56
N GLY A 112 5.27 7.94 5.63
CA GLY A 112 5.83 6.59 5.66
C GLY A 112 5.70 5.83 4.33
N ILE A 113 5.40 6.55 3.23
CA ILE A 113 5.43 6.05 1.85
C ILE A 113 6.60 6.70 1.11
N VAL A 114 7.39 5.90 0.41
CA VAL A 114 8.43 6.37 -0.51
C VAL A 114 8.01 5.99 -1.92
N THR A 115 7.73 6.99 -2.76
CA THR A 115 7.42 6.78 -4.18
C THR A 115 8.73 6.69 -4.98
N TYR A 116 8.99 5.55 -5.62
CA TYR A 116 10.18 5.35 -6.45
C TYR A 116 10.01 5.89 -7.87
N GLY A 117 8.77 6.04 -8.31
CA GLY A 117 8.42 6.55 -9.62
C GLY A 117 7.74 5.50 -10.50
N VAL A 118 7.68 5.84 -11.78
CA VAL A 118 6.91 5.13 -12.79
C VAL A 118 7.83 4.31 -13.68
N ASP A 119 7.45 3.07 -13.93
CA ASP A 119 8.06 2.20 -14.95
C ASP A 119 6.94 1.69 -15.86
N GLY A 120 6.86 2.26 -17.07
CA GLY A 120 5.71 2.08 -17.95
C GLY A 120 4.42 2.58 -17.30
N ASP A 121 3.40 1.72 -17.20
CA ASP A 121 2.12 2.04 -16.54
C ASP A 121 2.09 1.59 -15.06
N VAL A 122 3.24 1.35 -14.43
CA VAL A 122 3.32 0.82 -13.07
C VAL A 122 4.03 1.80 -12.15
N MET A 123 3.32 2.24 -11.11
CA MET A 123 3.89 3.01 -10.01
C MET A 123 4.44 2.06 -8.95
N ARG A 124 5.69 2.30 -8.51
CA ARG A 124 6.33 1.49 -7.45
C ARG A 124 6.64 2.30 -6.21
N CYS A 125 6.30 1.75 -5.05
CA CYS A 125 6.35 2.46 -3.78
C CYS A 125 6.71 1.54 -2.64
N TRP A 126 7.39 2.07 -1.64
CA TRP A 126 7.68 1.36 -0.41
C TRP A 126 6.88 1.97 0.73
N SER A 127 6.38 1.14 1.63
CA SER A 127 5.58 1.55 2.76
C SER A 127 6.13 1.00 4.07
N SER A 128 5.94 1.76 5.14
CA SER A 128 6.24 1.36 6.51
C SER A 128 5.09 0.62 7.21
N HIS A 129 3.92 0.53 6.60
CA HIS A 129 2.71 -0.02 7.20
C HIS A 129 1.74 -0.62 6.15
N LEU A 130 0.73 -1.36 6.60
CA LEU A 130 -0.30 -1.95 5.73
C LEU A 130 -1.64 -1.23 5.85
N THR A 131 -2.30 -1.01 4.71
CA THR A 131 -3.59 -0.34 4.58
C THR A 131 -4.08 -0.45 3.12
N ALA A 132 -4.89 0.50 2.65
CA ALA A 132 -5.23 0.73 1.27
C ALA A 132 -4.29 1.74 0.60
N PHE A 133 -3.81 1.37 -0.58
CA PHE A 133 -2.86 2.15 -1.38
C PHE A 133 -3.48 2.61 -2.68
N ALA A 134 -3.11 3.81 -3.12
CA ALA A 134 -3.48 4.37 -4.41
C ALA A 134 -2.38 5.30 -4.94
N VAL A 135 -2.46 5.63 -6.21
CA VAL A 135 -1.66 6.67 -6.86
C VAL A 135 -2.53 7.90 -7.02
N ILE A 136 -2.06 9.00 -6.44
CA ILE A 136 -2.74 10.27 -6.38
C ILE A 136 -1.98 11.28 -7.25
N GLU A 137 -2.74 12.09 -7.98
CA GLU A 137 -2.24 13.27 -8.67
C GLU A 137 -2.03 14.41 -7.67
N THR A 138 -0.79 14.89 -7.56
CA THR A 138 -0.39 16.03 -6.76
C THR A 138 0.20 17.11 -7.66
N TYR A 139 0.19 18.36 -7.20
CA TYR A 139 0.74 19.49 -7.93
C TYR A 139 2.05 19.90 -7.24
N GLY A 140 3.16 19.85 -7.98
CA GLY A 140 4.46 20.36 -7.55
C GLY A 140 4.40 21.89 -7.53
N GLY A 141 4.06 22.45 -6.36
CA GLY A 141 3.95 23.88 -6.16
C GLY A 141 3.70 24.22 -4.69
N GLU A 142 4.75 24.10 -3.88
CA GLU A 142 5.08 25.04 -2.81
C GLU A 142 6.57 25.38 -2.91
#